data_AF-A0A271LLD6-F1
#
_entry.id   AF-A0A271LLD6-F1
#
_cell.length_a   1.000
_cell.length_b   1.000
_cell.length_c   1.000
_cell.angle_alpha   90.00
_cell.angle_beta   90.00
_cell.angle_gamma   90.00
#
_symmetry.space_group_name_H-M   'P 1'
#
loop_
_entity.id
_entity.type
_entity.pdbx_description
1 polymer ?
#
loop_
_entity_poly.entity_id
_entity_poly.type
_entity_poly.pdbx_seq_one_letter_code
_entity_poly.pdbx_strand_id
1 'polypeptide(L)' 'MARNVRKTHVYRHVRGNVDLDEPLSKYTSANYHNTVCGGVFTLGYVRPDWLLELARVTRPSGIYQA' A
#
# COMPACT_ATOMS: atom_id res chain seq x y z
N MET A 1 0.25 1.25 -14.27
CA MET A 1 1.31 0.38 -13.71
C MET A 1 0.82 -1.02 -13.34
N ALA A 2 -0.17 -1.16 -12.43
CA ALA A 2 -0.69 -2.45 -11.95
C ALA A 2 -1.05 -3.48 -13.04
N ARG A 3 -1.63 -3.04 -14.17
CA ARG A 3 -1.96 -3.90 -15.32
C ARG A 3 -0.75 -4.63 -15.91
N ASN A 4 0.41 -3.96 -15.99
CA ASN A 4 1.62 -4.55 -16.57
C ASN A 4 2.31 -5.47 -15.54
N VAL A 5 2.30 -5.09 -14.27
CA VAL A 5 2.85 -5.91 -13.17
C VAL A 5 2.09 -7.24 -13.03
N ARG A 6 0.77 -7.25 -13.25
CA ARG A 6 -0.01 -8.52 -13.26
C ARG A 6 0.51 -9.54 -14.27
N LYS A 7 1.08 -9.09 -15.39
CA LYS A 7 1.59 -9.98 -16.44
C LYS A 7 2.87 -10.70 -16.03
N THR A 8 3.61 -10.22 -15.04
CA THR A 8 4.89 -10.82 -14.63
C THR A 8 4.72 -11.99 -13.68
N HIS A 9 3.55 -12.08 -13.01
CA HIS A 9 3.22 -13.13 -12.01
C HIS A 9 4.19 -13.21 -10.82
N VAL A 10 5.09 -12.23 -10.66
CA VAL A 10 6.05 -12.14 -9.54
C VAL A 10 5.33 -11.86 -8.22
N TYR A 11 4.21 -11.15 -8.25
CA TYR A 11 3.48 -10.71 -7.06
C TYR A 11 2.19 -11.51 -6.86
N ARG A 12 1.98 -12.01 -5.64
CA ARG A 12 0.78 -12.78 -5.27
C ARG A 12 -0.52 -11.99 -5.38
N HIS A 13 -0.49 -10.70 -5.05
CA HIS A 13 -1.64 -9.80 -5.16
C HIS A 13 -1.22 -8.48 -5.78
N VAL A 14 -1.90 -8.09 -6.86
CA VAL A 14 -1.68 -6.80 -7.53
C VAL A 14 -3.01 -6.05 -7.62
N ARG A 15 -3.16 -4.99 -6.84
CA ARG A 15 -4.30 -4.07 -6.89
C ARG A 15 -3.88 -2.76 -7.59
N GLY A 16 -4.80 -2.17 -8.33
CA GLY A 16 -4.63 -0.87 -8.98
C GLY A 16 -5.86 -0.01 -8.68
N ASN A 17 -5.78 1.30 -8.95
CA ASN A 17 -6.77 2.28 -8.49
C ASN A 17 -7.04 2.15 -6.98
N VAL A 18 -5.96 2.03 -6.20
CA VAL A 18 -6.08 2.14 -4.75
C VAL A 18 -6.15 3.63 -4.45
N ASP A 19 -7.29 4.04 -3.91
CA ASP A 19 -7.43 5.38 -3.36
C ASP A 19 -6.65 5.43 -2.05
N LEU A 20 -5.75 6.41 -1.93
CA LEU A 20 -4.92 6.62 -0.75
C LEU A 20 -5.46 7.73 0.16
N ASP A 21 -6.53 8.41 -0.23
CA ASP A 21 -7.21 9.42 0.58
C ASP A 21 -8.25 8.79 1.51
N GLU A 22 -8.71 7.58 1.20
CA GLU A 22 -9.60 6.78 2.05
C GLU A 22 -8.81 5.76 2.91
N PRO A 23 -9.32 5.39 4.10
CA PRO A 23 -8.77 4.29 4.87
C PRO A 23 -8.73 3.00 4.02
N LEU A 24 -7.66 2.20 4.17
CA LEU A 24 -7.48 0.92 3.49
C LEU A 24 -8.38 -0.18 4.09
N SER A 25 -9.63 0.12 4.40
CA SER A 25 -10.63 -0.74 5.03
C SER A 25 -10.84 -2.07 4.30
N LYS A 26 -10.67 -2.08 2.97
CA LYS A 26 -10.71 -3.28 2.11
C LYS A 26 -9.50 -4.21 2.29
N TYR A 27 -8.49 -3.79 3.04
CA TYR A 27 -7.27 -4.52 3.29
C TYR A 27 -7.14 -4.86 4.78
N THR A 28 -7.05 -6.16 5.05
CA THR A 28 -6.87 -6.68 6.41
C THR A 28 -5.58 -6.15 7.02
N SER A 29 -5.66 -5.72 8.28
CA SER A 29 -4.49 -5.33 9.07
C SER A 29 -3.50 -6.49 9.19
N ALA A 30 -2.20 -6.17 9.34
CA ALA A 30 -1.16 -7.13 9.65
C ALA A 30 -1.11 -8.37 8.75
N ASN A 31 -1.27 -8.20 7.43
CA ASN A 31 -1.29 -9.33 6.50
C ASN A 31 -0.13 -9.35 5.49
N TYR A 32 0.58 -8.23 5.34
CA TYR A 32 1.69 -8.12 4.40
C TYR A 32 3.03 -8.10 5.15
N HIS A 33 3.99 -8.90 4.70
CA HIS A 33 5.36 -8.87 5.24
C HIS A 33 6.09 -7.60 4.82
N ASN A 34 5.90 -7.18 3.57
CA ASN A 34 6.48 -5.98 3.01
C ASN A 34 5.38 -5.16 2.37
N THR A 35 5.36 -3.86 2.67
CA THR A 35 4.41 -2.92 2.06
C THR A 35 5.18 -1.74 1.49
N VAL A 36 5.11 -1.53 0.19
CA VAL A 36 5.88 -0.49 -0.50
C VAL A 36 4.93 0.44 -1.23
N CYS A 37 5.04 1.74 -0.99
CA CYS A 37 4.39 2.77 -1.76
C CYS A 37 5.44 3.49 -2.61
N GLY A 38 5.26 3.49 -3.93
CA GLY A 38 6.11 4.24 -4.86
C GLY A 38 5.32 5.42 -5.41
N GLY A 39 5.35 6.55 -4.70
CA GLY A 39 4.61 7.77 -5.07
C GLY A 39 5.18 8.99 -4.36
N VAL A 40 4.83 10.18 -4.86
CA VAL A 40 5.25 11.44 -4.22
C VAL A 40 4.23 11.80 -3.14
N PHE A 41 4.67 11.80 -1.89
CA PHE A 41 3.88 12.30 -0.76
C PHE A 41 4.04 13.82 -0.70
N THR A 42 3.02 14.55 -1.15
CA THR A 42 3.01 16.01 -1.10
C THR A 42 1.76 16.53 -0.38
N LEU A 43 1.90 17.71 0.24
CA LEU A 43 0.82 18.36 0.99
C LEU A 43 -0.40 18.59 0.08
N GLY A 44 -1.57 18.19 0.57
CA GLY A 44 -2.85 18.34 -0.14
C GLY A 44 -3.18 17.22 -1.15
N TYR A 45 -2.29 16.24 -1.33
CA TYR A 45 -2.50 15.10 -2.25
C TYR A 45 -2.50 13.74 -1.56
N VAL A 46 -1.92 13.64 -0.36
CA VAL A 46 -1.98 12.44 0.46
C VAL A 46 -2.19 12.85 1.91
N ARG A 47 -3.13 12.21 2.60
CA ARG A 47 -3.38 12.46 4.02
C ARG A 47 -2.16 12.07 4.88
N PRO A 48 -1.83 12.84 5.94
CA PRO A 48 -0.74 12.50 6.86
C PRO A 48 -0.89 11.10 7.47
N ASP A 49 -2.12 10.70 7.75
CA ASP A 49 -2.46 9.41 8.38
C ASP A 49 -2.26 8.21 7.45
N TRP A 50 -2.01 8.45 6.15
CA TRP A 50 -1.83 7.38 5.18
C TRP A 50 -0.64 6.47 5.51
N LEU A 51 0.44 7.05 6.04
CA LEU A 51 1.60 6.26 6.50
C LEU A 51 1.20 5.30 7.64
N LEU A 52 0.23 5.68 8.48
CA LEU A 52 -0.30 4.81 9.52
C LEU A 52 -1.13 3.67 8.92
N GLU A 53 -1.85 3.91 7.82
CA GLU A 53 -2.57 2.85 7.11
C GLU A 53 -1.62 1.85 6.45
N LEU A 54 -0.50 2.33 5.89
CA LEU A 54 0.60 1.47 5.40
C LEU A 54 1.18 0.62 6.54
N ALA A 55 1.45 1.21 7.70
CA ALA A 55 1.90 0.47 8.87
C ALA A 55 0.85 -0.54 9.35
N ARG A 56 -0.43 -0.17 9.38
CA ARG A 56 -1.55 -1.01 9.84
C ARG A 56 -1.68 -2.31 9.04
N VAL A 57 -1.56 -2.24 7.71
CA VAL A 57 -1.66 -3.43 6.84
C VAL A 57 -0.40 -4.30 6.88
N THR A 58 0.71 -3.73 7.35
CA THR A 58 1.99 -4.43 7.54
C THR A 58 1.95 -5.28 8.82
N ARG A 59 2.49 -6.50 8.74
CA ARG A 59 2.59 -7.41 9.89
C ARG A 59 3.47 -6.83 11.00
N PRO A 60 3.23 -7.20 12.28
CA PRO A 60 4.25 -7.07 13.30
C PRO A 60 5.54 -7.73 12.79
N SER A 61 6.66 -7.01 12.82
CA SER A 61 7.97 -7.40 12.24
C SER A 61 8.10 -7.31 10.71
N GLY A 62 7.07 -6.81 10.01
CA GLY A 62 7.17 -6.48 8.60
C GLY A 62 7.85 -5.14 8.34
N ILE A 63 8.31 -4.92 7.11
CA ILE A 63 8.94 -3.68 6.68
C ILE A 63 7.96 -2.90 5.82
N TYR A 64 7.77 -1.60 6.10
CA TYR A 64 7.08 -0.71 5.19
C TYR A 64 8.01 0.40 4.70
N GLN A 65 7.89 0.74 3.42
CA GLN A 65 8.64 1.80 2.76
C GLN A 65 7.65 2.69 2.01
N ALA A 66 7.78 3.99 2.23
CA ALA A 66 7.03 5.04 1.57
C ALA A 66 8.01 5.97 0.85
#